data_AF-A0A8T7ACQ2-F1
#
_entry.id   AF-A0A8T7ACQ2-F1
#
_cell.length_a   1.000
_cell.length_b   1.000
_cell.length_c   1.000
_cell.angle_alpha   90.00
_cell.angle_beta   90.00
_cell.angle_gamma   90.00
#
_symmetry.space_group_name_H-M   'P 1'
#
loop_
_entity.id
_entity.type
_entity.pdbx_description
1 polymer ?
#
loop_
_entity_poly.entity_id
_entity_poly.type
_entity_poly.pdbx_seq_one_letter_code
_entity_poly.pdbx_strand_id
1 'polypeptide(L)'
;MVKRFVYALCVSWLAACSVVGLAEESQTRAGSDISETAKPIIVIGDIHGDYKQFTSLMRRVGLLDKRNKWIGGKSHFVQMGDIPDRGPDSRKVMDHLMKLEKTAKKAGGAVTVLIGNHEAMMMTDDLRYVHPGEYQSFKDRKSKARRDAYYQRTIEYLTEITP
;
A
#
# COMPACT_ATOMS: atom_id res chain seq x y z
N MET A 1 41.98 -12.16 41.01
CA MET A 1 42.46 -10.95 40.31
C MET A 1 41.58 -10.49 39.14
N VAL A 2 40.46 -11.16 38.82
CA VAL A 2 39.56 -10.79 37.69
C VAL A 2 38.27 -10.07 38.15
N LYS A 3 37.92 -10.14 39.44
CA LYS A 3 36.68 -9.54 39.97
C LYS A 3 36.76 -8.03 40.29
N ARG A 4 37.95 -7.42 40.22
CA ARG A 4 38.16 -5.97 40.45
C ARG A 4 38.13 -5.13 39.17
N PHE A 5 38.17 -5.74 37.99
CA PHE A 5 38.12 -5.04 36.70
C PHE A 5 36.68 -4.80 36.19
N VAL A 6 35.73 -5.63 36.61
CA VAL A 6 34.33 -5.51 36.17
C VAL A 6 33.58 -4.37 36.89
N TYR A 7 33.94 -4.07 38.14
CA TYR A 7 33.30 -2.98 38.90
C TYR A 7 33.70 -1.56 38.43
N ALA A 8 34.88 -1.41 37.80
CA ALA A 8 35.38 -0.12 37.33
C ALA A 8 34.75 0.32 35.99
N LEU A 9 34.09 -0.58 35.25
CA LEU A 9 33.40 -0.26 33.99
C LEU A 9 31.90 0.06 34.16
N CYS A 10 31.28 -0.29 35.29
CA CYS A 10 29.87 0.04 35.54
C CYS A 10 29.64 1.41 36.20
N VAL A 11 30.66 2.03 36.79
CA VAL A 11 30.51 3.35 37.45
C VAL A 11 30.82 4.52 36.51
N SER A 12 31.51 4.29 35.39
CA SER A 12 31.77 5.32 34.37
C SER A 12 30.62 5.52 33.36
N TRP A 13 29.66 4.60 33.27
CA TRP A 13 28.49 4.74 32.39
C TRP A 13 27.29 5.43 33.07
N LEU A 14 27.21 5.41 34.40
CA LEU A 14 26.14 6.08 35.14
C LEU A 14 26.39 7.59 35.34
N ALA A 15 27.64 8.05 35.26
CA ALA A 15 27.96 9.49 35.32
C ALA A 15 27.75 10.22 33.98
N ALA A 16 27.75 9.50 32.85
CA ALA A 16 27.44 10.08 31.54
C ALA A 16 25.94 10.34 31.34
N CYS A 17 25.06 9.72 32.13
CA CYS A 17 23.60 9.89 32.03
C CYS A 17 23.05 11.07 32.86
N SER A 18 23.87 11.78 33.64
CA SER A 18 23.41 12.86 34.51
C SER A 18 23.76 14.28 34.03
N VAL A 19 24.34 14.44 32.83
CA VAL A 19 24.64 15.77 32.23
C VAL A 19 23.81 16.06 30.97
N VAL A 20 22.94 15.14 30.53
CA VAL A 20 21.97 15.43 29.46
C VAL A 20 20.63 15.85 30.09
N GLY A 21 20.72 16.86 30.95
CA GLY A 21 19.57 17.64 31.38
C GLY A 21 19.47 18.89 30.52
N LEU A 22 18.28 19.13 29.97
CA LEU A 22 17.83 20.39 29.36
C LEU A 22 18.35 20.70 27.95
N ALA A 23 18.14 19.77 27.01
CA ALA A 23 17.76 20.18 25.66
C ALA A 23 16.24 20.04 25.58
N GLU A 24 15.52 21.16 25.61
CA GLU A 24 14.13 21.19 25.17
C GLU A 24 14.09 20.57 23.77
N GLU A 25 13.41 19.42 23.63
CA GLU A 25 12.89 19.01 22.34
C GLU A 25 11.83 20.05 21.95
N SER A 26 12.30 21.17 21.40
CA SER A 26 11.51 21.94 20.46
C SER A 26 11.10 20.95 19.38
N GLN A 27 9.86 20.47 19.47
CA GLN A 27 9.16 19.95 18.31
C GLN A 27 9.14 21.10 17.32
N THR A 28 10.16 21.15 16.47
CA THR A 28 10.05 21.76 15.15
C THR A 28 8.93 20.99 14.46
N ARG A 29 7.69 21.44 14.69
CA ARG A 29 6.68 21.37 13.66
C ARG A 29 7.38 21.95 12.45
N ALA A 30 7.76 21.09 11.52
CA ALA A 30 7.99 21.53 10.16
C ALA A 30 6.67 22.16 9.74
N GLY A 31 6.53 23.46 10.02
CA GLY A 31 5.60 24.33 9.34
C GLY A 31 6.07 24.26 7.91
N SER A 32 5.49 23.33 7.17
CA SER A 32 5.76 23.24 5.76
C SER A 32 5.27 24.55 5.18
N ASP A 33 6.20 25.37 4.71
CA ASP A 33 5.95 26.42 3.72
C ASP A 33 5.50 25.78 2.39
N ILE A 34 4.53 24.86 2.45
CA ILE A 34 3.69 24.56 1.31
C ILE A 34 2.89 25.83 1.10
N SER A 35 3.29 26.60 0.09
CA SER A 35 2.50 27.70 -0.45
C SER A 35 1.03 27.30 -0.39
N GLU A 36 0.18 28.06 0.32
CA GLU A 36 -1.26 27.76 0.47
C GLU A 36 -1.97 27.60 -0.89
N THR A 37 -1.32 28.04 -1.97
CA THR A 37 -1.79 27.97 -3.36
C THR A 37 -1.39 26.69 -4.09
N ALA A 38 -0.38 25.95 -3.61
CA ALA A 38 0.12 24.74 -4.27
C ALA A 38 -0.80 23.56 -3.96
N LYS A 39 -1.25 22.86 -5.01
CA LYS A 39 -1.99 21.61 -4.86
C LYS A 39 -1.03 20.54 -4.32
N PRO A 40 -1.26 19.98 -3.12
CA PRO A 40 -0.30 19.02 -2.56
C PRO A 40 -0.33 17.73 -3.38
N ILE A 41 0.86 17.17 -3.59
CA ILE A 41 1.05 15.86 -4.21
C ILE A 41 1.43 14.89 -3.09
N ILE A 42 0.63 13.83 -2.93
CA ILE A 42 0.84 12.80 -1.93
C ILE A 42 1.21 11.52 -2.68
N VAL A 43 2.37 10.94 -2.35
CA VAL A 43 2.87 9.72 -2.97
C VAL A 43 2.90 8.60 -1.94
N ILE A 44 2.32 7.43 -2.27
CA ILE A 44 2.37 6.23 -1.44
C ILE A 44 2.93 5.07 -2.27
N GLY A 45 3.82 4.31 -1.64
CA GLY A 45 4.43 3.11 -2.18
C GLY A 45 3.49 1.90 -2.24
N ASP A 46 4.10 0.73 -2.13
CA ASP A 46 3.48 -0.58 -2.25
C ASP A 46 2.34 -0.78 -1.24
N ILE A 47 1.30 -1.51 -1.67
CA ILE A 47 0.13 -1.81 -0.85
C ILE A 47 0.02 -3.31 -0.58
N HIS A 48 0.34 -4.16 -1.56
CA HIS A 48 0.34 -5.61 -1.42
C HIS A 48 -0.92 -6.18 -0.75
N GLY A 49 -2.08 -5.79 -1.26
CA GLY A 49 -3.35 -6.32 -0.80
C GLY A 49 -3.71 -6.01 0.66
N ASP A 50 -3.03 -5.07 1.34
CA ASP A 50 -3.40 -4.64 2.70
C ASP A 50 -4.36 -3.44 2.68
N TYR A 51 -5.64 -3.75 2.44
CA TYR A 51 -6.70 -2.73 2.37
C TYR A 51 -6.87 -1.96 3.69
N LYS A 52 -6.64 -2.60 4.84
CA LYS A 52 -6.81 -1.97 6.14
C LYS A 52 -5.73 -0.91 6.37
N GLN A 53 -4.48 -1.24 6.11
CA GLN A 53 -3.36 -0.31 6.26
C GLN A 53 -3.43 0.80 5.21
N PHE A 54 -3.76 0.47 3.95
CA PHE A 54 -3.98 1.46 2.90
C PHE A 54 -5.00 2.52 3.32
N THR A 55 -6.22 2.11 3.71
CA THR A 55 -7.25 3.08 4.10
C THR A 55 -6.91 3.81 5.39
N SER A 56 -6.21 3.17 6.34
CA SER A 56 -5.72 3.84 7.55
C SER A 56 -4.71 4.93 7.24
N LEU A 57 -3.74 4.67 6.36
CA LEU A 57 -2.74 5.63 5.94
C LEU A 57 -3.41 6.80 5.22
N MET A 58 -4.27 6.49 4.24
CA MET A 58 -5.01 7.48 3.46
C MET A 58 -5.89 8.41 4.32
N ARG A 59 -6.49 7.90 5.41
CA ARG A 59 -7.20 8.74 6.39
C ARG A 59 -6.26 9.63 7.20
N ARG A 60 -5.09 9.10 7.61
CA ARG A 60 -4.09 9.86 8.37
C ARG A 60 -3.50 11.03 7.57
N VAL A 61 -3.31 10.84 6.26
CA VAL A 61 -2.81 11.90 5.36
C VAL A 61 -3.93 12.82 4.84
N GLY A 62 -5.16 12.68 5.33
CA GLY A 62 -6.27 13.59 4.99
C GLY A 62 -6.88 13.39 3.60
N LEU A 63 -6.65 12.25 2.94
CA LEU A 63 -7.24 11.97 1.63
C LEU A 63 -8.62 11.29 1.72
N LEU A 64 -8.93 10.62 2.83
CA LEU A 64 -10.18 9.88 3.03
C LEU A 64 -10.94 10.26 4.30
N ASP A 65 -12.28 10.26 4.23
CA ASP A 65 -13.16 10.34 5.40
C ASP A 65 -13.28 8.98 6.13
N LYS A 66 -14.04 8.95 7.23
CA LYS A 66 -14.34 7.73 8.01
C LYS A 66 -15.11 6.67 7.23
N ARG A 67 -15.73 7.03 6.09
CA ARG A 67 -16.47 6.14 5.19
C ARG A 67 -15.65 5.80 3.94
N ASN A 68 -14.34 6.07 3.97
CA ASN A 68 -13.42 5.82 2.86
C ASN A 68 -13.77 6.59 1.56
N LYS A 69 -14.41 7.76 1.68
CA LYS A 69 -14.68 8.66 0.56
C LYS A 69 -13.60 9.72 0.43
N TRP A 70 -13.35 10.16 -0.80
CA TRP A 70 -12.38 11.23 -1.08
C TRP A 70 -12.74 12.54 -0.36
N ILE A 71 -11.78 13.08 0.39
CA ILE A 71 -11.82 14.42 0.99
C ILE A 71 -10.53 15.22 0.72
N GLY A 72 -9.62 14.70 -0.11
CA GLY A 72 -8.36 15.35 -0.46
C GLY A 72 -8.50 16.63 -1.31
N GLY A 73 -9.72 17.12 -1.57
CA GLY A 73 -9.95 18.35 -2.35
C GLY A 73 -9.26 18.31 -3.72
N LYS A 74 -8.44 19.34 -3.98
CA LYS A 74 -7.65 19.51 -5.22
C LYS A 74 -6.29 18.81 -5.21
N SER A 75 -6.01 18.00 -4.20
CA SER A 75 -4.74 17.26 -4.09
C SER A 75 -4.58 16.23 -5.21
N HIS A 76 -3.33 15.90 -5.51
CA HIS A 76 -2.98 14.79 -6.41
C HIS A 76 -2.43 13.64 -5.58
N PHE A 77 -3.12 12.52 -5.58
CA PHE A 77 -2.62 11.28 -5.00
C PHE A 77 -1.94 10.42 -6.07
N VAL A 78 -0.72 9.95 -5.80
CA VAL A 78 0.04 9.05 -6.66
C VAL A 78 0.32 7.75 -5.91
N GLN A 79 -0.14 6.63 -6.46
CA GLN A 79 0.17 5.30 -6.00
C GLN A 79 1.25 4.71 -6.92
N MET A 80 2.34 4.20 -6.36
CA MET A 80 3.58 3.85 -7.07
C MET A 80 3.63 2.46 -7.73
N GLY A 81 2.55 1.68 -7.73
CA GLY A 81 2.52 0.28 -8.15
C GLY A 81 2.61 -0.72 -7.00
N ASP A 82 2.69 -2.01 -7.29
CA ASP A 82 2.74 -3.09 -6.30
C ASP A 82 1.49 -3.11 -5.37
N ILE A 83 0.33 -3.06 -6.02
CA ILE A 83 -0.97 -3.25 -5.39
C ILE A 83 -1.27 -4.73 -5.09
N PRO A 84 -1.06 -5.69 -6.02
CA PRO A 84 -1.37 -7.09 -5.78
C PRO A 84 -0.27 -7.81 -4.98
N ASP A 85 -0.54 -9.08 -4.70
CA ASP A 85 0.33 -10.04 -4.01
C ASP A 85 0.49 -9.82 -2.51
N ARG A 86 0.95 -10.87 -1.83
CA ARG A 86 1.22 -10.97 -0.38
C ARG A 86 0.00 -10.80 0.55
N GLY A 87 -0.94 -9.93 0.24
CA GLY A 87 -2.19 -9.72 0.98
C GLY A 87 -3.44 -10.20 0.24
N PRO A 88 -4.57 -10.43 0.95
CA PRO A 88 -5.78 -11.01 0.36
C PRO A 88 -6.69 -10.00 -0.34
N ASP A 89 -6.51 -8.69 -0.11
CA ASP A 89 -7.51 -7.67 -0.42
C ASP A 89 -7.15 -6.78 -1.63
N SER A 90 -6.27 -7.23 -2.51
CA SER A 90 -5.83 -6.49 -3.70
C SER A 90 -6.99 -6.03 -4.58
N ARG A 91 -8.01 -6.89 -4.77
CA ARG A 91 -9.26 -6.51 -5.44
C ARG A 91 -9.96 -5.32 -4.77
N LYS A 92 -10.05 -5.31 -3.43
CA LYS A 92 -10.69 -4.20 -2.70
C LYS A 92 -9.89 -2.91 -2.85
N VAL A 93 -8.55 -2.99 -2.85
CA VAL A 93 -7.68 -1.84 -3.09
C VAL A 93 -7.90 -1.28 -4.49
N MET A 94 -7.86 -2.13 -5.53
CA MET A 94 -8.10 -1.72 -6.91
C MET A 94 -9.50 -1.10 -7.10
N ASP A 95 -10.55 -1.77 -6.61
CA ASP A 95 -11.93 -1.27 -6.67
C ASP A 95 -12.07 0.10 -5.97
N HIS A 96 -11.32 0.32 -4.89
CA HIS A 96 -11.33 1.57 -4.16
C HIS A 96 -10.56 2.67 -4.90
N LEU A 97 -9.37 2.38 -5.43
CA LEU A 97 -8.59 3.33 -6.25
C LEU A 97 -9.38 3.79 -7.48
N MET A 98 -10.04 2.87 -8.20
CA MET A 98 -10.91 3.21 -9.34
C MET A 98 -12.09 4.11 -8.95
N LYS A 99 -12.63 3.95 -7.73
CA LYS A 99 -13.67 4.85 -7.19
C LYS A 99 -13.08 6.21 -6.82
N LEU A 100 -11.91 6.21 -6.20
CA LEU A 100 -11.23 7.44 -5.77
C LEU A 100 -10.85 8.31 -6.94
N GLU A 101 -10.33 7.74 -8.03
CA GLU A 101 -10.03 8.46 -9.27
C GLU A 101 -11.24 9.27 -9.76
N LYS A 102 -12.42 8.64 -9.81
CA LYS A 102 -13.66 9.30 -10.20
C LYS A 102 -14.06 10.43 -9.23
N THR A 103 -13.95 10.21 -7.92
CA THR A 103 -14.35 11.21 -6.92
C THR A 103 -13.35 12.35 -6.77
N ALA A 104 -12.04 12.08 -6.91
CA ALA A 104 -10.99 13.08 -6.87
C ALA A 104 -11.10 14.02 -8.06
N LYS A 105 -11.30 13.47 -9.27
CA LYS A 105 -11.54 14.26 -10.48
C LYS A 105 -12.73 15.21 -10.33
N LYS A 106 -13.85 14.74 -9.74
CA LYS A 106 -15.03 15.58 -9.46
C LYS A 106 -14.75 16.70 -8.46
N ALA A 107 -13.82 16.50 -7.52
CA ALA A 107 -13.40 17.50 -6.54
C ALA A 107 -12.30 18.45 -7.06
N GLY A 108 -11.86 18.30 -8.31
CA GLY A 108 -10.76 19.07 -8.89
C GLY A 108 -9.35 18.59 -8.48
N GLY A 109 -9.26 17.42 -7.86
CA GLY A 109 -8.01 16.69 -7.59
C GLY A 109 -7.76 15.59 -8.61
N ALA A 110 -6.78 14.73 -8.31
CA ALA A 110 -6.39 13.62 -9.19
C ALA A 110 -5.93 12.40 -8.38
N VAL A 111 -6.10 11.21 -8.98
CA VAL A 111 -5.46 9.97 -8.55
C VAL A 111 -4.72 9.39 -9.75
N THR A 112 -3.44 9.07 -9.57
CA THR A 112 -2.63 8.36 -10.56
C THR A 112 -2.12 7.08 -9.93
N VAL A 113 -2.27 5.97 -10.66
CA VAL A 113 -1.81 4.65 -10.24
C VAL A 113 -0.78 4.20 -11.26
N LEU A 114 0.42 3.88 -10.80
CA LEU A 114 1.50 3.36 -11.64
C LEU A 114 1.45 1.83 -11.68
N ILE A 115 2.19 1.26 -12.63
CA ILE A 115 2.37 -0.19 -12.76
C ILE A 115 3.70 -0.54 -12.09
N GLY A 116 3.65 -1.38 -11.07
CA GLY A 116 4.83 -1.94 -10.39
C GLY A 116 5.28 -3.25 -11.02
N ASN A 117 6.32 -3.84 -10.45
CA ASN A 117 6.82 -5.13 -10.94
C ASN A 117 5.83 -6.26 -10.62
N HIS A 118 5.08 -6.19 -9.52
CA HIS A 118 4.10 -7.22 -9.18
C HIS A 118 2.92 -7.24 -10.14
N GLU A 119 2.44 -6.09 -10.63
CA GLU A 119 1.45 -6.06 -11.72
C GLU A 119 2.01 -6.69 -13.00
N ALA A 120 3.24 -6.32 -13.39
CA ALA A 120 3.88 -6.86 -14.59
C ALA A 120 4.06 -8.38 -14.51
N MET A 121 4.51 -8.88 -13.35
CA MET A 121 4.68 -10.31 -13.06
C MET A 121 3.36 -11.08 -13.19
N MET A 122 2.28 -10.57 -12.59
CA MET A 122 0.97 -11.20 -12.67
C MET A 122 0.43 -11.24 -14.11
N MET A 123 0.69 -10.20 -14.91
CA MET A 123 0.32 -10.18 -16.33
C MET A 123 1.09 -11.17 -17.19
N THR A 124 2.25 -11.63 -16.73
CA THR A 124 3.10 -12.63 -17.41
C THR A 124 3.06 -14.01 -16.73
N ASP A 125 1.99 -14.30 -15.98
CA ASP A 125 1.76 -15.57 -15.26
C ASP A 125 2.82 -15.94 -14.20
N ASP A 126 3.59 -14.97 -13.72
CA ASP A 126 4.45 -15.16 -12.56
C ASP A 126 3.63 -14.94 -11.27
N LEU A 127 3.03 -16.04 -10.80
CA LEU A 127 2.09 -16.03 -9.67
C LEU A 127 2.73 -16.44 -8.34
N ARG A 128 4.07 -16.41 -8.22
CA ARG A 128 4.82 -16.91 -7.05
C ARG A 128 4.47 -16.22 -5.74
N TYR A 129 3.97 -14.99 -5.79
CA TYR A 129 3.67 -14.17 -4.60
C TYR A 129 2.18 -13.98 -4.34
N VAL A 130 1.32 -14.60 -5.16
CA VAL A 130 -0.13 -14.44 -5.05
C VAL A 130 -0.62 -15.07 -3.75
N HIS A 131 -1.24 -14.25 -2.90
CA HIS A 131 -1.83 -14.74 -1.68
C HIS A 131 -3.09 -15.58 -1.99
N PRO A 132 -3.33 -16.76 -1.37
CA PRO A 132 -4.50 -17.59 -1.67
C PRO A 132 -5.86 -16.88 -1.53
N GLY A 133 -5.93 -15.90 -0.64
CA GLY A 133 -7.10 -15.05 -0.44
C GLY A 133 -7.47 -14.20 -1.66
N GLU A 134 -6.51 -13.88 -2.53
CA GLU A 134 -6.76 -13.16 -3.78
C GLU A 134 -7.72 -13.95 -4.67
N TYR A 135 -7.47 -15.25 -4.90
CA TYR A 135 -8.34 -16.11 -5.69
C TYR A 135 -9.75 -16.20 -5.09
N GLN A 136 -9.86 -16.24 -3.76
CA GLN A 136 -11.15 -16.25 -3.08
C GLN A 136 -11.91 -14.94 -3.31
N SER A 137 -11.22 -13.81 -3.39
CA SER A 137 -11.82 -12.49 -3.63
C SER A 137 -12.52 -12.39 -4.99
N PHE A 138 -12.13 -13.21 -5.97
CA PHE A 138 -12.73 -13.27 -7.31
C PHE A 138 -13.81 -14.36 -7.45
N LYS A 139 -14.07 -15.16 -6.40
CA LYS A 139 -15.08 -16.22 -6.43
C LYS A 139 -16.49 -15.62 -6.38
N ASP A 140 -17.36 -16.06 -7.28
CA ASP A 140 -18.80 -15.77 -7.28
C ASP A 140 -19.61 -17.02 -7.70
N ARG A 141 -20.94 -16.88 -7.76
CA ARG A 141 -21.87 -17.97 -8.14
C ARG A 141 -21.64 -18.50 -9.56
N LYS A 142 -21.03 -17.71 -10.45
CA LYS A 142 -20.75 -18.05 -11.84
C LYS A 142 -19.33 -18.58 -12.05
N SER A 143 -18.47 -18.59 -11.02
CA SER A 143 -17.08 -19.02 -11.14
C SER A 143 -16.93 -20.43 -11.71
N LYS A 144 -17.78 -21.40 -11.33
CA LYS A 144 -17.73 -22.75 -11.91
C LYS A 144 -18.03 -22.71 -13.42
N ALA A 145 -19.15 -22.11 -13.80
CA ALA A 145 -19.54 -22.00 -15.20
C ALA A 145 -18.47 -21.31 -16.07
N ARG A 146 -17.83 -20.23 -15.56
CA ARG A 146 -16.73 -19.56 -16.29
C ARG A 146 -15.51 -20.45 -16.47
N ARG A 147 -15.12 -21.23 -15.45
CA ARG A 147 -13.99 -22.16 -15.56
C ARG A 147 -14.29 -23.30 -16.52
N ASP A 148 -15.49 -23.88 -16.44
CA ASP A 148 -15.92 -24.96 -17.32
C ASP A 148 -15.93 -24.49 -18.79
N ALA A 149 -16.45 -23.28 -19.06
CA ALA A 149 -16.46 -22.70 -20.40
C ALA A 149 -15.04 -22.41 -20.94
N TYR A 150 -14.14 -21.91 -20.09
CA TYR A 150 -12.74 -21.70 -20.47
C TYR A 150 -12.06 -23.03 -20.80
N TYR A 151 -12.21 -24.04 -19.94
CA TYR A 151 -11.65 -25.37 -20.15
C TYR A 151 -12.14 -25.97 -21.47
N GLN A 152 -13.44 -25.93 -21.74
CA GLN A 152 -14.02 -26.44 -22.97
C GLN A 152 -13.42 -25.77 -24.21
N ARG A 153 -13.33 -24.43 -24.22
CA ARG A 153 -12.70 -23.66 -25.29
C ARG A 153 -11.23 -24.04 -25.51
N THR A 154 -10.48 -24.24 -24.42
CA THR A 154 -9.08 -24.64 -24.50
C THR A 154 -8.93 -26.04 -25.08
N ILE A 155 -9.78 -27.00 -24.69
CA ILE A 155 -9.75 -28.36 -25.25
C ILE A 155 -10.11 -28.36 -26.73
N GLU A 156 -11.13 -27.61 -27.14
CA GLU A 156 -11.51 -27.44 -28.55
C GLU A 156 -10.32 -26.89 -29.36
N TYR A 157 -9.73 -25.79 -28.90
CA TYR A 157 -8.55 -25.19 -29.55
C TYR A 157 -7.38 -26.16 -29.66
N LEU A 158 -7.03 -26.87 -28.58
CA LEU A 158 -5.92 -27.82 -28.59
C LEU A 158 -6.18 -29.02 -29.52
N THR A 159 -7.44 -29.45 -29.64
CA THR A 159 -7.84 -30.55 -30.55
C THR A 159 -7.76 -30.10 -32.02
N GLU A 160 -8.09 -28.84 -32.32
CA GLU A 160 -8.00 -28.30 -33.68
C GLU A 160 -6.55 -28.14 -34.18
N ILE A 161 -5.61 -27.83 -33.28
CA ILE A 161 -4.21 -27.56 -33.65
C ILE A 161 -3.26 -28.75 -33.46
N THR A 162 -3.70 -29.81 -32.78
CA THR A 162 -2.89 -31.02 -32.56
C THR A 162 -3.39 -32.11 -33.51
N PRO A 163 -2.60 -32.52 -34.52
CA PRO A 163 -3.02 -33.49 -35.53
C PRO A 163 -3.22 -34.91 -34.97
#